data_AF-A0A8X7BWJ0-F1
#
_entry.id   AF-A0A8X7BWJ0-F1
#
_cell.length_a   1.000
_cell.length_b   1.000
_cell.length_c   1.000
_cell.angle_alpha   90.00
_cell.angle_beta   90.00
_cell.angle_gamma   90.00
#
_symmetry.space_group_name_H-M   'P 1'
#
loop_
_entity.id
_entity.type
_entity.pdbx_description
1 polymer ?
#
loop_
_entity_poly.entity_id
_entity_poly.type
_entity_poly.pdbx_seq_one_letter_code
_entity_poly.pdbx_strand_id
1 'polypeptide(L)'
;MRVLIDLERIPWDEAWDITIHTFAYTNHTVLPEALERWPVNLIGNLLPRHLEIIYEINARFLKEVKKRWPDDQDRIRRMSLIEEHPEKKINMAHLSIVGSHAVNGVAAIHSEILKKDIFKDFFEMTPQKFQNKTNGITPRRWLLLCNPGLADVISEKIGTTWTKHLEELQQLKHFINDPAFLDALDKVKELNKIKLTNYVMQFYSIRINPKSMFDIQVKRIHEYKRQVLNCLHIIAMYNRIRKHPDAPFVPRTVMIGGKAAPGYITAKTIIKLICSVAFTVNNDPNIGNKLKVIYLENYRVTLAELIIPAADLSQQISTAGTEASGTGNMKFMMNGALTIGTLDGANIEMREEMGAENIFIFGMDVDQVEELKNRGYNAWDYYNNIPELREAIDQIRDGYFCPKDPNAFKQLVNILLHYDRFFVFADYESYMEFKTLKKSNQKEHWLKMALMNIACSGKFSSDRTIAEYAAHIWGVSPNYARLPAPKPPPETEPLK
;
A
#
# COMPACT_ATOMS: atom_id res chain seq x y z
N MET A 1 2.48 16.84 -29.29
CA MET A 1 1.70 18.02 -29.77
C MET A 1 2.52 19.29 -29.99
N ARG A 2 2.81 20.13 -28.99
CA ARG A 2 3.44 21.46 -29.21
C ARG A 2 4.67 21.42 -30.13
N VAL A 3 5.64 20.55 -29.82
CA VAL A 3 6.87 20.40 -30.62
C VAL A 3 6.54 19.97 -32.05
N LEU A 4 5.76 18.90 -32.21
CA LEU A 4 5.38 18.35 -33.52
C LEU A 4 4.70 19.40 -34.42
N ILE A 5 3.79 20.20 -33.86
CA ILE A 5 3.01 21.18 -34.64
C ILE A 5 3.80 22.48 -34.84
N ASP A 6 4.32 23.05 -33.76
CA ASP A 6 4.85 24.41 -33.79
C ASP A 6 6.29 24.46 -34.33
N LEU A 7 7.08 23.41 -34.08
CA LEU A 7 8.49 23.33 -34.47
C LEU A 7 8.69 22.46 -35.71
N GLU A 8 8.19 21.22 -35.67
CA GLU A 8 8.35 20.25 -36.77
C GLU A 8 7.32 20.45 -37.91
N ARG A 9 6.34 21.34 -37.71
CA ARG A 9 5.31 21.69 -38.71
C ARG A 9 4.47 20.50 -39.18
N ILE A 10 4.30 19.50 -38.33
CA ILE A 10 3.45 18.34 -38.57
C ILE A 10 1.97 18.77 -38.42
N PRO A 11 1.08 18.41 -39.37
CA PRO A 11 -0.34 18.67 -39.26
C PRO A 11 -0.95 18.11 -37.97
N TRP A 12 -2.01 18.76 -37.46
CA TRP A 12 -2.61 18.40 -36.16
C TRP A 12 -2.95 16.91 -36.04
N ASP A 13 -3.64 16.36 -37.05
CA ASP A 13 -4.15 14.99 -36.96
C ASP A 13 -3.03 13.96 -36.96
N GLU A 14 -1.98 14.17 -37.75
CA GLU A 14 -0.77 13.34 -37.74
C GLU A 14 0.01 13.48 -36.43
N ALA A 15 0.18 14.70 -35.93
CA ALA A 15 0.84 14.94 -34.65
C ALA A 15 0.07 14.30 -33.47
N TRP A 16 -1.26 14.30 -33.55
CA TRP A 16 -2.14 13.70 -32.53
C TRP A 16 -2.10 12.17 -32.59
N ASP A 17 -2.09 11.59 -33.79
CA ASP A 17 -1.94 10.15 -34.00
C ASP A 17 -0.61 9.64 -33.43
N ILE A 18 0.51 10.31 -33.74
CA ILE A 18 1.83 10.02 -33.17
C ILE A 18 1.77 10.11 -31.64
N THR A 19 1.14 11.16 -31.09
CA THR A 19 1.04 11.38 -29.65
C THR A 19 0.29 10.22 -28.98
N ILE A 20 -0.89 9.84 -29.47
CA ILE A 20 -1.69 8.74 -28.91
C ILE A 20 -0.92 7.42 -28.94
N HIS A 21 -0.28 7.08 -30.07
CA HIS A 21 0.46 5.82 -30.22
C HIS A 21 1.76 5.76 -29.43
N THR A 22 2.20 6.88 -28.85
CA THR A 22 3.43 6.95 -28.05
C THR A 22 3.15 6.87 -26.54
N PHE A 23 2.06 7.46 -26.06
CA PHE A 23 1.80 7.57 -24.62
C PHE A 23 0.88 6.48 -24.07
N ALA A 24 1.25 5.93 -22.91
CA ALA A 24 0.40 5.09 -22.08
C ALA A 24 0.27 5.67 -20.67
N TYR A 25 -0.89 5.52 -20.05
CA TYR A 25 -1.20 6.09 -18.73
C TYR A 25 -1.46 5.01 -17.68
N THR A 26 -0.72 5.05 -16.58
CA THR A 26 -0.97 4.20 -15.42
C THR A 26 -1.60 5.03 -14.30
N ASN A 27 -2.78 4.62 -13.85
CA ASN A 27 -3.41 5.20 -12.68
C ASN A 27 -2.97 4.45 -11.41
N HIS A 28 -2.63 5.20 -10.35
CA HIS A 28 -2.10 4.67 -9.09
C HIS A 28 -3.02 4.92 -7.87
N THR A 29 -4.23 5.45 -8.07
CA THR A 29 -5.09 5.86 -6.97
C THR A 29 -6.52 6.15 -7.41
N VAL A 30 -7.46 5.84 -6.53
CA VAL A 30 -8.88 6.22 -6.65
C VAL A 30 -9.20 7.49 -5.86
N LEU A 31 -8.24 8.03 -5.11
CA LEU A 31 -8.48 9.14 -4.20
C LEU A 31 -8.49 10.48 -4.96
N PRO A 32 -9.52 11.32 -4.76
CA PRO A 32 -9.67 12.59 -5.49
C PRO A 32 -8.44 13.51 -5.37
N GLU A 33 -7.79 13.55 -4.21
CA GLU A 33 -6.62 14.40 -3.96
C GLU A 33 -5.40 14.09 -4.84
N ALA A 34 -5.35 12.91 -5.45
CA ALA A 34 -4.28 12.51 -6.35
C ALA A 34 -4.73 12.44 -7.83
N LEU A 35 -5.98 12.80 -8.12
CA LEU A 35 -6.47 13.07 -9.47
C LEU A 35 -6.31 14.57 -9.75
N GLU A 36 -5.16 14.94 -10.30
CA GLU A 36 -4.76 16.35 -10.43
C GLU A 36 -5.77 17.20 -11.21
N ARG A 37 -6.07 18.38 -10.64
CA ARG A 37 -6.88 19.44 -11.24
C ARG A 37 -6.12 20.74 -11.20
N TRP A 38 -5.74 21.27 -12.36
CA TRP A 38 -4.99 22.53 -12.43
C TRP A 38 -5.90 23.68 -12.83
N PRO A 39 -5.93 24.79 -12.07
CA PRO A 39 -6.69 25.97 -12.47
C PRO A 39 -6.30 26.45 -13.86
N VAL A 40 -7.29 26.69 -14.72
CA VAL A 40 -7.06 27.16 -16.10
C VAL A 40 -6.26 28.46 -16.13
N ASN A 41 -6.55 29.39 -15.21
CA ASN A 41 -5.83 30.66 -15.11
C ASN A 41 -4.32 30.44 -14.83
N LEU A 42 -3.98 29.49 -13.95
CA LEU A 42 -2.59 29.17 -13.64
C LEU A 42 -1.86 28.65 -14.88
N ILE A 43 -2.46 27.68 -15.59
CA ILE A 43 -1.86 27.12 -16.80
C ILE A 43 -1.81 28.14 -17.93
N GLY A 44 -2.83 29.01 -18.06
CA GLY A 44 -2.84 30.08 -19.06
C GLY A 44 -1.72 31.10 -18.87
N ASN A 45 -1.42 31.45 -17.61
CA ASN A 45 -0.34 32.39 -17.30
C ASN A 45 1.06 31.78 -17.48
N LEU A 46 1.24 30.49 -17.13
CA LEU A 46 2.55 29.83 -17.19
C LEU A 46 2.85 29.20 -18.55
N LEU A 47 1.83 28.60 -19.18
CA LEU A 47 1.95 27.74 -20.36
C LEU A 47 0.82 28.06 -21.38
N PRO A 48 0.69 29.31 -21.86
CA PRO A 48 -0.44 29.74 -22.69
C PRO A 48 -0.65 28.87 -23.93
N ARG A 49 0.44 28.54 -24.64
CA ARG A 49 0.36 27.67 -25.83
C ARG A 49 -0.10 26.24 -25.50
N HIS A 50 0.23 25.71 -24.32
CA HIS A 50 -0.25 24.39 -23.92
C HIS A 50 -1.75 24.43 -23.59
N LEU A 51 -2.23 25.52 -23.01
CA LEU A 51 -3.67 25.72 -22.77
C LEU A 51 -4.46 25.71 -24.08
N GLU A 52 -3.98 26.40 -25.12
CA GLU A 52 -4.61 26.36 -26.46
C GLU A 52 -4.70 24.93 -27.01
N ILE A 53 -3.60 24.17 -26.92
CA ILE A 53 -3.56 22.77 -27.36
C ILE A 53 -4.54 21.91 -26.55
N ILE A 54 -4.62 22.10 -25.23
CA ILE A 54 -5.55 21.36 -24.36
C ILE A 54 -7.01 21.66 -24.73
N TYR A 55 -7.34 22.92 -25.02
CA TYR A 55 -8.68 23.28 -25.48
C TYR A 55 -9.02 22.67 -26.83
N GLU A 56 -8.08 22.65 -27.77
CA GLU A 56 -8.29 22.01 -29.08
C GLU A 56 -8.49 20.49 -28.94
N ILE A 57 -7.70 19.83 -28.08
CA ILE A 57 -7.90 18.41 -27.75
C ILE A 57 -9.30 18.19 -27.16
N ASN A 58 -9.71 19.02 -26.19
CA ASN A 58 -11.03 18.92 -25.57
C ASN A 58 -12.15 19.11 -26.61
N ALA A 59 -12.05 20.12 -27.47
CA ALA A 59 -13.05 20.41 -28.49
C ALA A 59 -13.24 19.24 -29.47
N ARG A 60 -12.13 18.67 -29.98
CA ARG A 60 -12.17 17.51 -30.87
C ARG A 60 -12.72 16.27 -30.16
N PHE A 61 -12.28 16.01 -28.94
CA PHE A 61 -12.75 14.86 -28.16
C PHE A 61 -14.25 14.93 -27.86
N LEU A 62 -14.74 16.08 -27.40
CA LEU A 62 -16.16 16.24 -27.10
C LEU A 62 -17.06 16.15 -28.34
N LYS A 63 -16.54 16.48 -29.53
CA LYS A 63 -17.25 16.22 -30.80
C LYS A 63 -17.47 14.73 -31.03
N GLU A 64 -16.47 13.89 -30.75
CA GLU A 64 -16.60 12.42 -30.84
C GLU A 64 -17.54 11.86 -29.76
N VAL A 65 -17.49 12.39 -28.54
CA VAL A 65 -18.43 12.00 -27.47
C VAL A 65 -19.87 12.32 -27.89
N LYS A 66 -20.13 13.55 -28.36
CA LYS A 66 -21.46 13.97 -28.83
C LYS A 66 -21.95 13.17 -30.03
N LYS A 67 -21.05 12.77 -30.93
CA LYS A 67 -21.40 11.92 -32.08
C LYS A 67 -21.88 10.54 -31.62
N ARG A 68 -21.28 9.98 -30.57
CA ARG A 68 -21.63 8.66 -30.04
C ARG A 68 -22.87 8.68 -29.15
N TRP A 69 -23.04 9.74 -28.36
CA TRP A 69 -24.17 9.93 -27.45
C TRP A 69 -24.77 11.34 -27.65
N PRO A 70 -25.60 11.55 -28.70
CA PRO A 70 -26.13 12.88 -29.03
C PRO A 70 -27.04 13.46 -27.95
N ASP A 71 -27.77 12.60 -27.23
CA ASP A 71 -28.79 13.00 -26.26
C ASP A 71 -28.29 13.06 -24.81
N ASP A 72 -27.06 12.59 -24.52
CA ASP A 72 -26.48 12.56 -23.16
C ASP A 72 -25.57 13.78 -22.93
N GLN A 73 -26.20 14.94 -22.72
CA GLN A 73 -25.46 16.20 -22.48
C GLN A 73 -24.66 16.17 -21.17
N ASP A 74 -25.11 15.41 -20.16
CA ASP A 74 -24.38 15.32 -18.90
C ASP A 74 -23.11 14.48 -19.04
N ARG A 75 -23.09 13.45 -19.90
CA ARG A 75 -21.87 12.72 -20.24
C ARG A 75 -20.82 13.60 -20.92
N ILE A 76 -21.22 14.50 -21.80
CA ILE A 76 -20.29 15.48 -22.40
C ILE A 76 -19.59 16.29 -21.30
N ARG A 77 -20.34 16.72 -20.27
CA ARG A 77 -19.77 17.42 -19.11
C ARG A 77 -18.85 16.52 -18.30
N ARG A 78 -19.28 15.30 -17.95
CA ARG A 78 -18.49 14.35 -17.15
C ARG A 78 -17.20 13.90 -17.84
N MET A 79 -17.17 13.85 -19.17
CA MET A 79 -16.00 13.45 -19.95
C MET A 79 -15.10 14.62 -20.35
N SER A 80 -15.49 15.88 -20.11
CA SER A 80 -14.68 17.02 -20.52
C SER A 80 -13.32 17.05 -19.82
N LEU A 81 -12.31 17.54 -20.54
CA LEU A 81 -11.01 17.85 -19.97
C LEU A 81 -11.06 19.10 -19.09
N ILE A 82 -12.14 19.90 -19.19
CA ILE A 82 -12.31 21.17 -18.49
C ILE A 82 -13.51 21.06 -17.54
N GLU A 83 -13.24 21.16 -16.25
CA GLU A 83 -14.26 21.28 -15.21
C GLU A 83 -14.63 22.75 -15.05
N GLU A 84 -15.92 23.09 -15.10
CA GLU A 84 -16.39 24.48 -15.15
C GLU A 84 -16.54 25.14 -13.76
N HIS A 85 -16.89 24.36 -12.73
CA HIS A 85 -17.24 24.85 -11.40
C HIS A 85 -16.40 24.21 -10.29
N PRO A 86 -16.16 24.92 -9.17
CA PRO A 86 -16.50 26.34 -8.91
C PRO A 86 -15.57 27.34 -9.64
N GLU A 87 -14.42 26.89 -10.11
CA GLU A 87 -13.49 27.61 -10.98
C GLU A 87 -13.08 26.68 -12.12
N LYS A 88 -12.73 27.24 -13.29
CA LYS A 88 -12.32 26.40 -14.42
C LYS A 88 -11.02 25.66 -14.12
N LYS A 89 -11.03 24.34 -14.24
CA LYS A 89 -9.86 23.46 -14.02
C LYS A 89 -9.64 22.51 -15.17
N ILE A 90 -8.39 22.17 -15.44
CA ILE A 90 -8.02 21.09 -16.35
C ILE A 90 -7.93 19.79 -15.55
N ASN A 91 -8.67 18.79 -16.00
CA ASN A 91 -8.63 17.44 -15.47
C ASN A 91 -7.53 16.63 -16.14
N MET A 92 -6.41 16.44 -15.43
CA MET A 92 -5.23 15.80 -15.99
C MET A 92 -5.44 14.31 -16.25
N ALA A 93 -6.22 13.64 -15.41
CA ALA A 93 -6.54 12.23 -15.62
C ALA A 93 -7.33 12.03 -16.94
N HIS A 94 -8.32 12.89 -17.22
CA HIS A 94 -9.05 12.85 -18.48
C HIS A 94 -8.11 13.14 -19.67
N LEU A 95 -7.23 14.14 -19.55
CA LEU A 95 -6.26 14.47 -20.59
C LEU A 95 -5.33 13.28 -20.87
N SER A 96 -4.82 12.63 -19.83
CA SER A 96 -3.96 11.45 -19.95
C SER A 96 -4.68 10.28 -20.63
N ILE A 97 -5.95 10.01 -20.29
CA ILE A 97 -6.75 8.94 -20.89
C ILE A 97 -7.01 9.22 -22.38
N VAL A 98 -7.40 10.46 -22.71
CA VAL A 98 -7.70 10.87 -24.08
C VAL A 98 -6.45 10.80 -24.96
N GLY A 99 -5.31 11.27 -24.46
CA GLY A 99 -4.04 11.33 -25.18
C GLY A 99 -3.17 10.07 -25.14
N SER A 100 -3.67 8.93 -24.67
CA SER A 100 -2.90 7.68 -24.56
C SER A 100 -3.55 6.51 -25.31
N HIS A 101 -2.76 5.57 -25.84
CA HIS A 101 -3.26 4.33 -26.47
C HIS A 101 -3.63 3.24 -25.45
N ALA A 102 -3.07 3.30 -24.24
CA ALA A 102 -3.35 2.35 -23.17
C ALA A 102 -3.54 3.06 -21.82
N VAL A 103 -4.46 2.54 -21.01
CA VAL A 103 -4.72 2.97 -19.64
C VAL A 103 -4.71 1.73 -18.76
N ASN A 104 -4.01 1.74 -17.62
CA ASN A 104 -4.02 0.59 -16.73
C ASN A 104 -4.12 0.94 -15.24
N GLY A 105 -4.77 0.06 -14.50
CA GLY A 105 -4.68 0.01 -13.05
C GLY A 105 -3.53 -0.88 -12.57
N VAL A 106 -3.29 -0.85 -11.26
CA VAL A 106 -2.12 -1.47 -10.60
C VAL A 106 -2.41 -2.68 -9.69
N ALA A 107 -3.66 -3.11 -9.66
CA ALA A 107 -4.15 -4.38 -9.09
C ALA A 107 -5.48 -4.72 -9.77
N ALA A 108 -5.90 -5.98 -9.72
CA ALA A 108 -7.10 -6.44 -10.42
C ALA A 108 -8.35 -5.66 -9.96
N ILE A 109 -8.63 -5.65 -8.65
CA ILE A 109 -9.78 -4.93 -8.07
C ILE A 109 -9.73 -3.43 -8.38
N HIS A 110 -8.56 -2.81 -8.31
CA HIS A 110 -8.41 -1.40 -8.63
C HIS A 110 -8.74 -1.12 -10.09
N SER A 111 -8.30 -1.99 -11.01
CA SER A 111 -8.61 -1.84 -12.43
C SER A 111 -10.10 -2.00 -12.71
N GLU A 112 -10.80 -2.84 -11.95
CA GLU A 112 -12.27 -2.95 -12.01
C GLU A 112 -12.97 -1.71 -11.45
N ILE A 113 -12.49 -1.12 -10.35
CA ILE A 113 -13.02 0.14 -9.80
C ILE A 113 -12.88 1.27 -10.83
N LEU A 114 -11.73 1.36 -11.52
CA LEU A 114 -11.53 2.36 -12.56
C LEU A 114 -12.55 2.22 -13.71
N LYS A 115 -12.87 0.98 -14.13
CA LYS A 115 -13.82 0.73 -15.22
C LYS A 115 -15.28 0.93 -14.80
N LYS A 116 -15.64 0.60 -13.56
CA LYS A 116 -17.03 0.60 -13.08
C LYS A 116 -17.47 1.95 -12.52
N ASP A 117 -16.53 2.72 -11.96
CA ASP A 117 -16.82 3.96 -11.24
C ASP A 117 -16.04 5.15 -11.85
N ILE A 118 -14.76 5.29 -11.49
CA ILE A 118 -13.98 6.52 -11.73
C ILE A 118 -13.88 6.94 -13.21
N PHE A 119 -13.67 5.99 -14.11
CA PHE A 119 -13.50 6.24 -15.55
C PHE A 119 -14.53 5.49 -16.40
N LYS A 120 -15.70 5.20 -15.82
CA LYS A 120 -16.78 4.46 -16.50
C LYS A 120 -17.10 5.00 -17.89
N ASP A 121 -17.32 6.30 -18.01
CA ASP A 121 -17.70 6.92 -19.29
C ASP A 121 -16.56 6.81 -20.34
N PHE A 122 -15.30 6.85 -19.92
CA PHE A 122 -14.14 6.64 -20.80
C PHE A 122 -13.95 5.17 -21.19
N PHE A 123 -14.24 4.24 -20.28
CA PHE A 123 -14.23 2.80 -20.56
C PHE A 123 -15.32 2.44 -21.57
N GLU A 124 -16.53 2.99 -21.43
CA GLU A 124 -17.60 2.82 -22.42
C GLU A 124 -17.22 3.38 -23.79
N MET A 125 -16.45 4.48 -23.84
CA MET A 125 -15.97 5.09 -25.09
C MET A 125 -14.86 4.27 -25.77
N THR A 126 -13.86 3.81 -25.01
CA THR A 126 -12.70 3.09 -25.56
C THR A 126 -12.31 1.90 -24.68
N PRO A 127 -13.12 0.82 -24.65
CA PRO A 127 -12.92 -0.29 -23.72
C PRO A 127 -11.58 -1.00 -23.92
N GLN A 128 -11.11 -1.10 -25.17
CA GLN A 128 -9.86 -1.74 -25.54
C GLN A 128 -8.60 -1.07 -24.95
N LYS A 129 -8.69 0.20 -24.52
CA LYS A 129 -7.55 0.89 -23.89
C LYS A 129 -7.29 0.39 -22.47
N PHE A 130 -8.32 -0.09 -21.76
CA PHE A 130 -8.24 -0.34 -20.33
C PHE A 130 -7.70 -1.73 -20.01
N GLN A 131 -6.57 -1.77 -19.31
CA GLN A 131 -5.88 -2.99 -18.92
C GLN A 131 -5.62 -3.03 -17.41
N ASN A 132 -5.06 -4.15 -16.96
CA ASN A 132 -4.46 -4.28 -15.63
C ASN A 132 -2.97 -4.60 -15.77
N LYS A 133 -2.16 -4.08 -14.84
CA LYS A 133 -0.78 -4.53 -14.58
C LYS A 133 -0.57 -4.55 -13.07
N THR A 134 -0.83 -5.69 -12.42
CA THR A 134 -0.58 -5.82 -10.98
C THR A 134 0.87 -5.47 -10.67
N ASN A 135 1.07 -4.60 -9.66
CA ASN A 135 2.41 -4.22 -9.23
C ASN A 135 3.27 -5.44 -8.86
N GLY A 136 4.58 -5.19 -8.77
CA GLY A 136 5.55 -6.15 -8.29
C GLY A 136 6.74 -5.45 -7.64
N ILE A 137 7.56 -6.24 -6.97
CA ILE A 137 8.78 -5.80 -6.30
C ILE A 137 9.98 -6.58 -6.81
N THR A 138 11.14 -5.93 -6.83
CA THR A 138 12.38 -6.60 -7.27
C THR A 138 12.89 -7.54 -6.18
N PRO A 139 13.00 -8.87 -6.43
CA PRO A 139 13.52 -9.82 -5.45
C PRO A 139 15.00 -9.58 -5.12
N ARG A 140 15.75 -8.90 -6.01
CA ARG A 140 17.16 -8.56 -5.76
C ARG A 140 17.33 -7.67 -4.54
N ARG A 141 16.48 -6.65 -4.39
CA ARG A 141 16.55 -5.76 -3.21
C ARG A 141 15.78 -6.33 -2.03
N TRP A 142 14.57 -6.82 -2.28
CA TRP A 142 13.60 -7.14 -1.23
C TRP A 142 13.64 -8.59 -0.74
N LEU A 143 14.61 -9.38 -1.20
CA LEU A 143 14.91 -10.69 -0.64
C LEU A 143 16.43 -10.91 -0.59
N LEU A 144 17.10 -10.90 -1.74
CA LEU A 144 18.54 -11.21 -1.83
C LEU A 144 19.42 -10.23 -1.03
N LEU A 145 19.21 -8.92 -1.18
CA LEU A 145 19.99 -7.89 -0.48
C LEU A 145 19.60 -7.75 0.99
N CYS A 146 18.31 -7.59 1.27
CA CYS A 146 17.86 -7.26 2.63
C CYS A 146 17.79 -8.48 3.56
N ASN A 147 17.66 -9.69 3.02
CA ASN A 147 17.52 -10.92 3.80
C ASN A 147 18.41 -12.04 3.26
N PRO A 148 19.75 -11.85 3.27
CA PRO A 148 20.70 -12.82 2.71
C PRO A 148 20.58 -14.19 3.39
N GLY A 149 20.30 -14.25 4.70
CA GLY A 149 20.10 -15.53 5.39
C GLY A 149 18.90 -16.33 4.86
N LEU A 150 17.80 -15.66 4.48
CA LEU A 150 16.67 -16.34 3.83
C LEU A 150 17.03 -16.74 2.40
N ALA A 151 17.75 -15.88 1.68
CA ALA A 151 18.20 -16.16 0.33
C ALA A 151 19.12 -17.39 0.26
N ASP A 152 20.02 -17.55 1.24
CA ASP A 152 20.91 -18.71 1.37
C ASP A 152 20.11 -19.99 1.62
N VAL A 153 19.20 -19.98 2.61
CA VAL A 153 18.33 -21.12 2.95
C VAL A 153 17.44 -21.55 1.77
N ILE A 154 16.93 -20.60 0.99
CA ILE A 154 16.19 -20.90 -0.25
C ILE A 154 17.14 -21.52 -1.28
N SER A 155 18.32 -20.92 -1.46
CA SER A 155 19.26 -21.36 -2.51
C SER A 155 19.84 -22.74 -2.26
N GLU A 156 20.02 -23.13 -1.00
CA GLU A 156 20.40 -24.49 -0.61
C GLU A 156 19.36 -25.54 -1.02
N LYS A 157 18.07 -25.16 -1.09
CA LYS A 157 16.98 -26.09 -1.43
C LYS A 157 16.67 -26.13 -2.94
N ILE A 158 16.73 -24.99 -3.63
CA ILE A 158 16.23 -24.88 -5.02
C ILE A 158 17.23 -24.22 -6.00
N GLY A 159 18.47 -23.98 -5.59
CA GLY A 159 19.48 -23.31 -6.44
C GLY A 159 19.35 -21.79 -6.47
N THR A 160 20.03 -21.10 -7.38
CA THR A 160 20.14 -19.62 -7.39
C THR A 160 19.39 -18.92 -8.52
N THR A 161 18.76 -19.69 -9.41
CA THR A 161 18.02 -19.20 -10.58
C THR A 161 16.79 -18.37 -10.21
N TRP A 162 16.18 -18.64 -9.05
CA TRP A 162 15.02 -17.91 -8.52
C TRP A 162 15.25 -16.39 -8.40
N THR A 163 16.49 -15.93 -8.32
CA THR A 163 16.84 -14.50 -8.26
C THR A 163 16.40 -13.72 -9.52
N LYS A 164 16.19 -14.44 -10.64
CA LYS A 164 15.69 -13.94 -11.93
C LYS A 164 14.35 -14.57 -12.35
N HIS A 165 13.98 -15.67 -11.71
CA HIS A 165 12.81 -16.51 -11.99
C HIS A 165 12.03 -16.77 -10.70
N LEU A 166 11.41 -15.73 -10.15
CA LEU A 166 10.85 -15.80 -8.80
C LEU A 166 9.69 -16.81 -8.67
N GLU A 167 9.07 -17.18 -9.79
CA GLU A 167 8.11 -18.29 -9.89
C GLU A 167 8.67 -19.62 -9.35
N GLU A 168 9.99 -19.83 -9.38
CA GLU A 168 10.65 -21.02 -8.86
C GLU A 168 10.46 -21.20 -7.34
N LEU A 169 10.13 -20.12 -6.60
CA LEU A 169 9.83 -20.23 -5.16
C LEU A 169 8.68 -21.19 -4.87
N GLN A 170 7.80 -21.49 -5.83
CA GLN A 170 6.74 -22.48 -5.65
C GLN A 170 7.27 -23.88 -5.31
N GLN A 171 8.50 -24.22 -5.73
CA GLN A 171 9.15 -25.49 -5.38
C GLN A 171 9.34 -25.65 -3.87
N LEU A 172 9.38 -24.54 -3.12
CA LEU A 172 9.51 -24.59 -1.65
C LEU A 172 8.30 -25.24 -0.96
N LYS A 173 7.15 -25.35 -1.63
CA LYS A 173 5.96 -26.06 -1.13
C LYS A 173 6.25 -27.52 -0.80
N HIS A 174 7.20 -28.16 -1.49
CA HIS A 174 7.58 -29.55 -1.23
C HIS A 174 8.22 -29.76 0.16
N PHE A 175 8.73 -28.69 0.78
CA PHE A 175 9.38 -28.74 2.09
C PHE A 175 8.45 -28.30 3.23
N ILE A 176 7.13 -28.20 2.99
CA ILE A 176 6.16 -27.75 3.99
C ILE A 176 6.13 -28.62 5.26
N ASN A 177 6.50 -29.89 5.14
CA ASN A 177 6.59 -30.84 6.25
C ASN A 177 8.03 -31.23 6.61
N ASP A 178 9.05 -30.51 6.11
CA ASP A 178 10.45 -30.72 6.46
C ASP A 178 10.78 -29.93 7.74
N PRO A 179 10.95 -30.60 8.91
CA PRO A 179 11.19 -29.89 10.17
C PRO A 179 12.51 -29.13 10.19
N ALA A 180 13.54 -29.64 9.49
CA ALA A 180 14.84 -28.99 9.42
C ALA A 180 14.76 -27.70 8.60
N PHE A 181 13.96 -27.69 7.54
CA PHE A 181 13.73 -26.48 6.76
C PHE A 181 12.90 -25.44 7.52
N LEU A 182 11.83 -25.86 8.21
CA LEU A 182 11.04 -24.95 9.04
C LEU A 182 11.87 -24.33 10.18
N ASP A 183 12.76 -25.10 10.81
CA ASP A 183 13.68 -24.59 11.83
C ASP A 183 14.69 -23.59 11.25
N ALA A 184 15.22 -23.85 10.05
CA ALA A 184 16.10 -22.90 9.35
C ALA A 184 15.40 -21.56 9.07
N LEU A 185 14.13 -21.59 8.62
CA LEU A 185 13.32 -20.38 8.42
C LEU A 185 13.10 -19.59 9.72
N ASP A 186 12.76 -20.30 10.81
CA ASP A 186 12.56 -19.70 12.13
C ASP A 186 13.85 -19.03 12.65
N LYS A 187 14.99 -19.71 12.49
CA LYS A 187 16.30 -19.19 12.89
C LYS A 187 16.67 -17.93 12.12
N VAL A 188 16.42 -17.89 10.81
CA VAL A 188 16.63 -16.69 9.99
C VAL A 188 15.74 -15.54 10.48
N LYS A 189 14.46 -15.79 10.77
CA LYS A 189 13.54 -14.78 11.31
C LYS A 189 14.04 -14.25 12.66
N GLU A 190 14.47 -15.14 13.57
CA GLU A 190 15.02 -14.76 14.86
C GLU A 190 16.25 -13.85 14.73
N LEU A 191 17.20 -14.21 13.86
CA LEU A 191 18.40 -13.40 13.62
C LEU A 191 18.04 -12.01 13.06
N ASN A 192 17.07 -11.92 12.17
CA ASN A 192 16.59 -10.63 11.66
C ASN A 192 15.92 -9.79 12.75
N LYS A 193 15.17 -10.41 13.65
CA LYS A 193 14.56 -9.74 14.81
C LYS A 193 15.60 -9.22 15.80
N ILE A 194 16.68 -9.96 16.02
CA ILE A 194 17.81 -9.51 16.84
C ILE A 194 18.48 -8.28 16.20
N LYS A 195 18.72 -8.29 14.88
CA LYS A 195 19.28 -7.12 14.16
C LYS A 195 18.41 -5.88 14.34
N LEU A 196 17.09 -6.01 14.17
CA LEU A 196 16.16 -4.89 14.37
C LEU A 196 16.10 -4.46 15.84
N THR A 197 16.17 -5.39 16.79
CA THR A 197 16.25 -5.09 18.23
C THR A 197 17.46 -4.24 18.57
N ASN A 198 18.63 -4.58 18.01
CA ASN A 198 19.87 -3.82 18.20
C ASN A 198 19.73 -2.40 17.62
N TYR A 199 19.14 -2.27 16.44
CA TYR A 199 18.83 -0.96 15.86
C TYR A 199 17.90 -0.14 16.75
N VAL A 200 16.81 -0.74 17.25
CA VAL A 200 15.85 -0.04 18.11
C VAL A 200 16.50 0.44 19.41
N MET A 201 17.35 -0.41 20.01
CA MET A 201 18.13 -0.03 21.18
C MET A 201 19.09 1.12 20.87
N GLN A 202 19.81 1.07 19.75
CA GLN A 202 20.81 2.08 19.38
C GLN A 202 20.18 3.44 19.07
N PHE A 203 19.06 3.48 18.34
CA PHE A 203 18.47 4.73 17.84
C PHE A 203 17.38 5.31 18.74
N TYR A 204 16.64 4.46 19.48
CA TYR A 204 15.53 4.90 20.32
C TYR A 204 15.79 4.71 21.81
N SER A 205 16.89 4.03 22.21
CA SER A 205 17.17 3.67 23.61
C SER A 205 16.04 2.88 24.28
N ILE A 206 15.27 2.12 23.48
CA ILE A 206 14.18 1.27 23.95
C ILE A 206 14.62 -0.19 23.87
N ARG A 207 14.56 -0.90 24.99
CA ARG A 207 14.76 -2.35 25.01
C ARG A 207 13.47 -3.06 24.59
N ILE A 208 13.56 -3.90 23.56
CA ILE A 208 12.45 -4.73 23.09
C ILE A 208 12.82 -6.21 23.19
N ASN A 209 11.81 -7.07 23.36
CA ASN A 209 12.00 -8.52 23.47
C ASN A 209 11.99 -9.16 22.07
N PRO A 210 13.10 -9.75 21.58
CA PRO A 210 13.14 -10.38 20.26
C PRO A 210 12.26 -11.66 20.17
N LYS A 211 11.84 -12.24 21.30
CA LYS A 211 10.89 -13.35 21.34
C LYS A 211 9.41 -12.90 21.30
N SER A 212 9.15 -11.60 21.40
CA SER A 212 7.80 -11.06 21.17
C SER A 212 7.43 -11.10 19.70
N MET A 213 6.14 -11.08 19.39
CA MET A 213 5.66 -10.93 18.01
C MET A 213 5.96 -9.50 17.52
N PHE A 214 6.67 -9.36 16.41
CA PHE A 214 6.91 -8.09 15.75
C PHE A 214 5.75 -7.78 14.82
N ASP A 215 4.86 -6.89 15.28
CA ASP A 215 3.63 -6.46 14.61
C ASP A 215 3.88 -5.10 13.96
N ILE A 216 3.97 -5.05 12.63
CA ILE A 216 4.57 -3.94 11.92
C ILE A 216 3.60 -3.30 10.92
N GLN A 217 3.46 -1.98 11.02
CA GLN A 217 2.72 -1.15 10.09
C GLN A 217 3.59 0.00 9.58
N VAL A 218 4.27 -0.21 8.44
CA VAL A 218 5.17 0.79 7.85
C VAL A 218 4.73 1.23 6.45
N LYS A 219 4.24 2.46 6.36
CA LYS A 219 3.73 3.09 5.14
C LYS A 219 3.54 4.58 5.37
N ARG A 220 3.24 5.36 4.33
CA ARG A 220 2.85 6.78 4.50
C ARG A 220 1.71 6.88 5.53
N ILE A 221 1.73 7.92 6.37
CA ILE A 221 0.66 8.15 7.34
C ILE A 221 -0.50 8.81 6.61
N HIS A 222 -1.65 8.17 6.64
CA HIS A 222 -2.85 8.62 5.93
C HIS A 222 -4.09 8.02 6.57
N GLU A 223 -5.20 8.76 6.61
CA GLU A 223 -6.44 8.29 7.23
C GLU A 223 -6.94 6.95 6.65
N TYR A 224 -6.98 6.77 5.31
CA TYR A 224 -7.39 5.50 4.68
C TYR A 224 -6.49 4.30 4.99
N LYS A 225 -5.24 4.54 5.42
CA LYS A 225 -4.29 3.47 5.82
C LYS A 225 -4.49 3.03 7.27
N ARG A 226 -5.39 3.70 7.98
CA ARG A 226 -5.94 3.35 9.29
C ARG A 226 -4.89 3.03 10.35
N GLN A 227 -3.81 3.82 10.42
CA GLN A 227 -2.91 3.77 11.59
C GLN A 227 -3.66 4.04 12.90
N VAL A 228 -4.77 4.78 12.86
CA VAL A 228 -5.68 4.96 14.00
C VAL A 228 -6.32 3.65 14.45
N LEU A 229 -6.79 2.80 13.53
CA LEU A 229 -7.36 1.49 13.87
C LEU A 229 -6.35 0.60 14.60
N ASN A 230 -5.10 0.57 14.11
CA ASN A 230 -4.01 -0.12 14.80
C ASN A 230 -3.71 0.49 16.18
N CYS A 231 -3.77 1.83 16.29
CA CYS A 231 -3.60 2.53 17.57
C CYS A 231 -4.71 2.20 18.59
N LEU A 232 -5.97 2.12 18.15
CA LEU A 232 -7.08 1.69 19.00
C LEU A 232 -6.91 0.26 19.50
N HIS A 233 -6.39 -0.65 18.66
CA HIS A 233 -6.01 -2.00 19.08
C HIS A 233 -4.88 -2.01 20.11
N ILE A 234 -3.87 -1.15 19.99
CA ILE A 234 -2.82 -1.00 21.00
C ILE A 234 -3.42 -0.58 22.35
N ILE A 235 -4.36 0.38 22.33
CA ILE A 235 -5.05 0.87 23.53
C ILE A 235 -5.90 -0.24 24.16
N ALA A 236 -6.66 -0.99 23.36
CA ALA A 236 -7.43 -2.13 23.83
C ALA A 236 -6.53 -3.20 24.49
N MET A 237 -5.39 -3.54 23.85
CA MET A 237 -4.40 -4.44 24.45
C MET A 237 -3.86 -3.90 25.78
N TYR A 238 -3.52 -2.61 25.83
CA TYR A 238 -3.05 -1.96 27.05
C TYR A 238 -4.09 -2.06 28.18
N ASN A 239 -5.35 -1.75 27.90
CA ASN A 239 -6.44 -1.82 28.89
C ASN A 239 -6.69 -3.26 29.37
N ARG A 240 -6.71 -4.24 28.46
CA ARG A 240 -6.84 -5.68 28.81
C ARG A 240 -5.73 -6.16 29.72
N ILE A 241 -4.47 -5.81 29.43
CA ILE A 241 -3.31 -6.19 30.26
C ILE A 241 -3.41 -5.53 31.63
N ARG A 242 -3.82 -4.26 31.72
CA ARG A 242 -3.98 -3.58 33.02
C ARG A 242 -5.10 -4.15 33.86
N LYS A 243 -6.22 -4.52 33.25
CA LYS A 243 -7.38 -5.09 33.94
C LYS A 243 -7.09 -6.50 34.46
N HIS A 244 -6.30 -7.29 33.71
CA HIS A 244 -5.94 -8.65 34.06
C HIS A 244 -4.43 -8.88 33.89
N PRO A 245 -3.58 -8.34 34.78
CA PRO A 245 -2.13 -8.43 34.65
C PRO A 245 -1.63 -9.87 34.54
N ASP A 246 -2.19 -10.80 35.32
CA ASP A 246 -1.70 -12.18 35.37
C ASP A 246 -2.21 -13.07 34.22
N ALA A 247 -3.07 -12.55 33.34
CA ALA A 247 -3.58 -13.31 32.21
C ALA A 247 -2.46 -13.66 31.21
N PRO A 248 -2.54 -14.83 30.55
CA PRO A 248 -1.53 -15.25 29.59
C PRO A 248 -1.64 -14.45 28.28
N PHE A 249 -0.74 -13.49 28.08
CA PHE A 249 -0.61 -12.75 26.81
C PHE A 249 0.52 -13.30 25.94
N VAL A 250 0.38 -13.21 24.61
CA VAL A 250 1.50 -13.32 23.68
C VAL A 250 2.21 -11.97 23.68
N PRO A 251 3.48 -11.89 24.11
CA PRO A 251 4.22 -10.62 24.10
C PRO A 251 4.26 -10.04 22.69
N ARG A 252 4.05 -8.73 22.56
CA ARG A 252 4.04 -8.05 21.26
C ARG A 252 4.86 -6.77 21.28
N THR A 253 5.62 -6.58 20.22
CA THR A 253 6.26 -5.30 19.90
C THR A 253 5.59 -4.73 18.66
N VAL A 254 4.76 -3.71 18.85
CA VAL A 254 4.08 -3.01 17.76
C VAL A 254 4.97 -1.89 17.24
N MET A 255 5.26 -1.89 15.94
CA MET A 255 6.07 -0.85 15.31
C MET A 255 5.27 -0.17 14.20
N ILE A 256 5.04 1.13 14.34
CA ILE A 256 4.37 1.93 13.32
C ILE A 256 5.40 2.92 12.76
N GLY A 257 5.51 3.04 11.45
CA GLY A 257 6.49 3.93 10.83
C GLY A 257 5.96 4.57 9.55
N GLY A 258 6.29 5.84 9.34
CA GLY A 258 5.80 6.58 8.19
C GLY A 258 6.13 8.06 8.23
N LYS A 259 5.80 8.73 7.13
CA LYS A 259 5.85 10.19 7.02
C LYS A 259 4.44 10.70 6.71
N ALA A 260 4.11 11.85 7.29
CA ALA A 260 2.94 12.64 6.93
C ALA A 260 3.38 13.77 5.99
N ALA A 261 2.51 14.17 5.06
CA ALA A 261 2.76 15.36 4.25
C ALA A 261 2.78 16.62 5.15
N PRO A 262 3.59 17.65 4.85
CA PRO A 262 3.78 18.79 5.74
C PRO A 262 2.48 19.52 6.12
N GLY A 263 1.56 19.68 5.16
CA GLY A 263 0.25 20.32 5.34
C GLY A 263 -0.87 19.39 5.80
N TYR A 264 -0.61 18.08 5.98
CA TYR A 264 -1.63 17.12 6.37
C TYR A 264 -1.72 17.06 7.91
N ILE A 265 -2.50 17.98 8.47
CA ILE A 265 -2.65 18.17 9.92
C ILE A 265 -3.12 16.87 10.59
N THR A 266 -4.21 16.24 10.11
CA THR A 266 -4.75 15.00 10.70
C THR A 266 -3.71 13.89 10.74
N ALA A 267 -2.94 13.68 9.67
CA ALA A 267 -1.87 12.68 9.64
C ALA A 267 -0.77 12.98 10.68
N LYS A 268 -0.41 14.25 10.89
CA LYS A 268 0.56 14.64 11.94
C LYS A 268 -0.03 14.43 13.35
N THR A 269 -1.31 14.68 13.55
CA THR A 269 -2.02 14.38 14.80
C THR A 269 -2.04 12.88 15.08
N ILE A 270 -2.22 12.04 14.06
CA ILE A 270 -2.12 10.57 14.19
C ILE A 270 -0.71 10.15 14.63
N ILE A 271 0.35 10.71 14.06
CA ILE A 271 1.73 10.46 14.53
C ILE A 271 1.88 10.83 16.00
N LYS A 272 1.42 12.03 16.38
CA LYS A 272 1.47 12.50 17.77
C LYS A 272 0.72 11.57 18.71
N LEU A 273 -0.47 11.10 18.32
CA LEU A 273 -1.27 10.13 19.08
C LEU A 273 -0.48 8.84 19.31
N ILE A 274 0.09 8.24 18.25
CA ILE A 274 0.86 7.01 18.36
C ILE A 274 2.05 7.18 19.30
N CYS A 275 2.80 8.29 19.18
CA CYS A 275 3.93 8.57 20.07
C CYS A 275 3.47 8.78 21.53
N SER A 276 2.34 9.44 21.75
CA SER A 276 1.74 9.64 23.08
C SER A 276 1.32 8.32 23.72
N VAL A 277 0.61 7.46 22.97
CA VAL A 277 0.23 6.12 23.43
C VAL A 277 1.48 5.28 23.70
N ALA A 278 2.48 5.34 22.82
CA ALA A 278 3.73 4.62 23.00
C ALA A 278 4.47 5.04 24.28
N PHE A 279 4.49 6.35 24.58
CA PHE A 279 5.08 6.86 25.81
C PHE A 279 4.38 6.28 27.04
N THR A 280 3.05 6.31 27.09
CA THR A 280 2.29 5.76 28.22
C THR A 280 2.50 4.24 28.37
N VAL A 281 2.35 3.48 27.27
CA VAL A 281 2.48 2.01 27.29
C VAL A 281 3.88 1.58 27.70
N ASN A 282 4.92 2.20 27.16
CA ASN A 282 6.30 1.76 27.39
C ASN A 282 6.82 2.07 28.80
N ASN A 283 6.23 3.05 29.49
CA ASN A 283 6.60 3.48 30.84
C ASN A 283 5.68 2.94 31.94
N ASP A 284 4.64 2.17 31.60
CA ASP A 284 3.77 1.55 32.60
C ASP A 284 4.41 0.25 33.14
N PRO A 285 4.79 0.20 34.44
CA PRO A 285 5.47 -0.95 35.02
C PRO A 285 4.60 -2.21 35.03
N ASN A 286 3.26 -2.07 35.02
CA ASN A 286 2.34 -3.22 35.01
C ASN A 286 2.30 -3.93 33.65
N ILE A 287 2.68 -3.22 32.58
CA ILE A 287 2.76 -3.79 31.23
C ILE A 287 4.05 -4.59 31.06
N GLY A 288 5.17 -4.08 31.59
CA GLY A 288 6.48 -4.73 31.52
C GLY A 288 6.90 -5.06 30.09
N ASN A 289 7.13 -6.36 29.82
CA ASN A 289 7.55 -6.87 28.51
C ASN A 289 6.40 -7.47 27.67
N LYS A 290 5.14 -7.32 28.10
CA LYS A 290 3.97 -7.89 27.40
C LYS A 290 3.61 -7.08 26.15
N LEU A 291 3.79 -5.76 26.21
CA LEU A 291 3.51 -4.85 25.10
C LEU A 291 4.57 -3.75 25.04
N LYS A 292 5.17 -3.56 23.87
CA LYS A 292 6.01 -2.41 23.53
C LYS A 292 5.50 -1.76 22.25
N VAL A 293 5.57 -0.44 22.18
CA VAL A 293 5.11 0.35 21.03
C VAL A 293 6.22 1.28 20.59
N ILE A 294 6.59 1.26 19.31
CA ILE A 294 7.67 2.06 18.76
C ILE A 294 7.18 2.80 17.53
N TYR A 295 7.40 4.12 17.50
CA TYR A 295 7.27 4.88 16.27
C TYR A 295 8.62 4.90 15.54
N LEU A 296 8.68 4.30 14.35
CA LEU A 296 9.88 4.21 13.54
C LEU A 296 10.07 5.50 12.73
N GLU A 297 10.90 6.39 13.25
CA GLU A 297 11.23 7.68 12.65
C GLU A 297 11.89 7.57 11.28
N ASN A 298 11.65 8.58 10.44
CA ASN A 298 12.25 8.74 9.12
C ASN A 298 12.20 7.47 8.23
N TYR A 299 11.05 6.78 8.24
CA TYR A 299 10.84 5.61 7.38
C TYR A 299 11.21 5.89 5.92
N ARG A 300 12.10 5.04 5.39
CA ARG A 300 12.73 5.14 4.07
C ARG A 300 13.22 3.74 3.65
N VAL A 301 13.66 3.60 2.40
CA VAL A 301 14.08 2.31 1.81
C VAL A 301 15.12 1.58 2.68
N THR A 302 16.20 2.26 3.08
CA THR A 302 17.25 1.66 3.94
C THR A 302 16.72 1.12 5.25
N LEU A 303 15.76 1.83 5.87
CA LEU A 303 15.17 1.37 7.13
C LEU A 303 14.18 0.22 6.87
N ALA A 304 13.45 0.25 5.75
CA ALA A 304 12.56 -0.84 5.34
C ALA A 304 13.32 -2.15 5.10
N GLU A 305 14.53 -2.11 4.54
CA GLU A 305 15.41 -3.27 4.35
C GLU A 305 15.78 -3.96 5.68
N LEU A 306 15.78 -3.23 6.80
CA LEU A 306 15.98 -3.83 8.13
C LEU A 306 14.68 -4.33 8.75
N ILE A 307 13.58 -3.58 8.57
CA ILE A 307 12.29 -3.85 9.21
C ILE A 307 11.59 -5.08 8.60
N ILE A 308 11.54 -5.13 7.28
CA ILE A 308 10.71 -6.11 6.55
C ILE A 308 11.14 -7.56 6.86
N PRO A 309 12.44 -7.90 6.82
CA PRO A 309 12.91 -9.25 7.15
C PRO A 309 12.58 -9.68 8.59
N ALA A 310 12.43 -8.74 9.51
CA ALA A 310 12.23 -8.97 10.93
C ALA A 310 10.74 -9.05 11.35
N ALA A 311 9.79 -8.69 10.49
CA ALA A 311 8.37 -8.72 10.86
C ALA A 311 7.84 -10.15 10.99
N ASP A 312 7.03 -10.38 12.02
CA ASP A 312 6.20 -11.58 12.13
C ASP A 312 4.82 -11.31 11.50
N LEU A 313 4.23 -10.15 11.80
CA LEU A 313 2.92 -9.75 11.33
C LEU A 313 2.98 -8.44 10.56
N SER A 314 2.37 -8.42 9.37
CA SER A 314 2.29 -7.27 8.47
C SER A 314 0.89 -6.68 8.45
N GLN A 315 0.77 -5.40 8.82
CA GLN A 315 -0.50 -4.69 8.93
C GLN A 315 -0.90 -4.02 7.60
N GLN A 316 -1.87 -4.61 6.90
CA GLN A 316 -2.38 -4.19 5.59
C GLN A 316 -3.87 -3.84 5.66
N ILE A 317 -4.18 -2.90 6.55
CA ILE A 317 -5.52 -2.65 7.06
C ILE A 317 -6.20 -1.42 6.44
N SER A 318 -6.01 -1.14 5.16
CA SER A 318 -6.74 -0.03 4.53
C SER A 318 -8.25 -0.31 4.49
N THR A 319 -9.08 0.72 4.39
CA THR A 319 -10.51 0.54 4.08
C THR A 319 -10.63 -0.11 2.71
N ALA A 320 -11.47 -1.14 2.57
CA ALA A 320 -11.66 -1.82 1.29
C ALA A 320 -12.01 -0.82 0.17
N GLY A 321 -11.35 -0.95 -0.97
CA GLY A 321 -11.53 -0.07 -2.14
C GLY A 321 -10.65 1.17 -2.15
N THR A 322 -9.82 1.41 -1.13
CA THR A 322 -9.00 2.65 -1.04
C THR A 322 -7.52 2.46 -1.39
N GLU A 323 -6.92 1.30 -1.10
CA GLU A 323 -5.55 0.99 -1.51
C GLU A 323 -5.55 0.39 -2.92
N ALA A 324 -5.06 1.15 -3.89
CA ALA A 324 -5.01 0.73 -5.29
C ALA A 324 -4.25 -0.60 -5.52
N SER A 325 -3.29 -0.95 -4.67
CA SER A 325 -2.51 -2.19 -4.75
C SER A 325 -1.75 -2.42 -3.44
N GLY A 326 -0.82 -1.52 -3.12
CA GLY A 326 0.16 -1.72 -2.06
C GLY A 326 1.32 -2.62 -2.52
N THR A 327 2.55 -2.21 -2.20
CA THR A 327 3.76 -3.03 -2.46
C THR A 327 4.51 -3.39 -1.20
N GLY A 328 4.14 -2.84 -0.05
CA GLY A 328 4.69 -3.23 1.25
C GLY A 328 4.29 -4.66 1.62
N ASN A 329 3.01 -4.98 1.42
CA ASN A 329 2.42 -6.32 1.60
C ASN A 329 3.22 -7.41 0.86
N MET A 330 3.56 -7.20 -0.41
CA MET A 330 4.37 -8.12 -1.21
C MET A 330 5.76 -8.35 -0.61
N LYS A 331 6.40 -7.30 -0.08
CA LYS A 331 7.73 -7.41 0.54
C LYS A 331 7.68 -8.23 1.82
N PHE A 332 6.64 -8.02 2.63
CA PHE A 332 6.43 -8.77 3.87
C PHE A 332 6.13 -10.25 3.60
N MET A 333 5.25 -10.54 2.63
CA MET A 333 4.95 -11.90 2.18
C MET A 333 6.22 -12.64 1.75
N MET A 334 7.03 -12.01 0.89
CA MET A 334 8.30 -12.57 0.38
C MET A 334 9.34 -12.83 1.48
N ASN A 335 9.22 -12.16 2.63
CA ASN A 335 10.12 -12.32 3.78
C ASN A 335 9.50 -13.14 4.93
N GLY A 336 8.41 -13.85 4.68
CA GLY A 336 7.79 -14.77 5.64
C GLY A 336 7.07 -14.09 6.81
N ALA A 337 6.62 -12.84 6.65
CA ALA A 337 5.69 -12.24 7.59
C ALA A 337 4.26 -12.60 7.18
N LEU A 338 3.43 -12.97 8.16
CA LEU A 338 2.01 -13.22 7.90
C LEU A 338 1.27 -11.90 7.76
N THR A 339 0.27 -11.85 6.88
CA THR A 339 -0.50 -10.64 6.64
C THR A 339 -1.78 -10.65 7.46
N ILE A 340 -2.04 -9.54 8.15
CA ILE A 340 -3.37 -9.17 8.62
C ILE A 340 -3.88 -8.00 7.78
N GLY A 341 -5.03 -8.14 7.15
CA GLY A 341 -5.50 -7.13 6.21
C GLY A 341 -6.95 -7.28 5.80
N THR A 342 -7.44 -6.26 5.11
CA THR A 342 -8.75 -6.27 4.45
C THR A 342 -8.66 -6.85 3.05
N LEU A 343 -9.82 -7.16 2.45
CA LEU A 343 -9.94 -7.51 1.03
C LEU A 343 -9.81 -6.24 0.16
N ASP A 344 -8.58 -5.73 0.09
CA ASP A 344 -8.26 -4.49 -0.62
C ASP A 344 -6.96 -4.62 -1.43
N GLY A 345 -6.88 -3.89 -2.55
CA GLY A 345 -5.71 -3.85 -3.42
C GLY A 345 -5.14 -5.24 -3.74
N ALA A 346 -3.82 -5.39 -3.57
CA ALA A 346 -3.11 -6.64 -3.84
C ALA A 346 -3.25 -7.69 -2.72
N ASN A 347 -3.91 -7.39 -1.59
CA ASN A 347 -4.16 -8.40 -0.56
C ASN A 347 -5.07 -9.53 -1.09
N ILE A 348 -5.99 -9.20 -2.00
CA ILE A 348 -6.87 -10.17 -2.67
C ILE A 348 -6.04 -11.14 -3.50
N GLU A 349 -5.19 -10.61 -4.38
CA GLU A 349 -4.31 -11.42 -5.23
C GLU A 349 -3.32 -12.22 -4.38
N MET A 350 -2.80 -11.66 -3.28
CA MET A 350 -1.94 -12.39 -2.34
C MET A 350 -2.67 -13.58 -1.71
N ARG A 351 -3.90 -13.37 -1.23
CA ARG A 351 -4.76 -14.42 -0.68
C ARG A 351 -5.02 -15.53 -1.69
N GLU A 352 -5.28 -15.19 -2.94
CA GLU A 352 -5.49 -16.17 -4.02
C GLU A 352 -4.25 -17.03 -4.25
N GLU A 353 -3.06 -16.43 -4.27
CA GLU A 353 -1.81 -17.17 -4.50
C GLU A 353 -1.43 -18.06 -3.31
N MET A 354 -1.56 -17.56 -2.08
CA MET A 354 -1.11 -18.27 -0.89
C MET A 354 -2.15 -19.21 -0.29
N GLY A 355 -3.43 -19.09 -0.66
CA GLY A 355 -4.54 -19.78 0.00
C GLY A 355 -5.12 -18.97 1.16
N ALA A 356 -6.44 -19.03 1.34
CA ALA A 356 -7.17 -18.24 2.34
C ALA A 356 -6.79 -18.61 3.79
N GLU A 357 -6.30 -19.83 4.00
CA GLU A 357 -5.82 -20.34 5.28
C GLU A 357 -4.45 -19.80 5.70
N ASN A 358 -3.71 -19.13 4.80
CA ASN A 358 -2.35 -18.62 5.04
C ASN A 358 -2.29 -17.09 5.21
N ILE A 359 -3.45 -16.43 5.31
CA ILE A 359 -3.61 -14.98 5.52
C ILE A 359 -4.74 -14.70 6.51
N PHE A 360 -4.64 -13.59 7.22
CA PHE A 360 -5.64 -13.16 8.20
C PHE A 360 -6.48 -12.01 7.65
N ILE A 361 -7.61 -12.36 7.06
CA ILE A 361 -8.56 -11.39 6.51
C ILE A 361 -9.62 -11.02 7.55
N PHE A 362 -9.94 -9.74 7.63
CA PHE A 362 -11.02 -9.19 8.47
C PHE A 362 -11.67 -7.98 7.80
N GLY A 363 -12.74 -7.48 8.43
CA GLY A 363 -13.41 -6.25 8.05
C GLY A 363 -14.33 -6.40 6.84
N MET A 364 -14.92 -5.28 6.45
CA MET A 364 -15.83 -5.20 5.31
C MET A 364 -15.09 -5.40 3.97
N ASP A 365 -15.79 -5.98 3.00
CA ASP A 365 -15.42 -5.88 1.59
C ASP A 365 -15.92 -4.57 0.96
N VAL A 366 -15.61 -4.35 -0.34
CA VAL A 366 -15.98 -3.11 -1.05
C VAL A 366 -17.49 -2.93 -1.14
N ASP A 367 -18.23 -4.02 -1.37
CA ASP A 367 -19.69 -3.95 -1.54
C ASP A 367 -20.36 -3.59 -0.20
N GLN A 368 -19.88 -4.17 0.90
CA GLN A 368 -20.33 -3.86 2.26
C GLN A 368 -19.99 -2.42 2.68
N VAL A 369 -18.83 -1.88 2.27
CA VAL A 369 -18.47 -0.48 2.49
C VAL A 369 -19.47 0.44 1.78
N GLU A 370 -19.78 0.19 0.51
CA GLU A 370 -20.74 1.01 -0.23
C GLU A 370 -22.18 0.84 0.30
N GLU A 371 -22.57 -0.36 0.72
CA GLU A 371 -23.87 -0.59 1.37
C GLU A 371 -23.99 0.21 2.68
N LEU A 372 -22.97 0.17 3.55
CA LEU A 372 -22.97 0.91 4.81
C LEU A 372 -23.00 2.43 4.58
N LYS A 373 -22.24 2.91 3.60
CA LYS A 373 -22.23 4.31 3.18
C LYS A 373 -23.62 4.75 2.70
N ASN A 374 -24.27 3.95 1.84
CA ASN A 374 -25.60 4.24 1.30
C ASN A 374 -26.70 4.21 2.37
N ARG A 375 -26.57 3.35 3.39
CA ARG A 375 -27.46 3.32 4.56
C ARG A 375 -27.30 4.52 5.49
N GLY A 376 -26.21 5.27 5.37
CA GLY A 376 -25.89 6.40 6.24
C GLY A 376 -25.08 5.96 7.46
N TYR A 377 -23.78 5.72 7.27
CA TYR A 377 -22.86 5.37 8.34
C TYR A 377 -22.89 6.38 9.51
N ASN A 378 -23.09 5.86 10.72
CA ASN A 378 -23.05 6.62 11.95
C ASN A 378 -22.07 6.00 12.96
N ALA A 379 -20.94 6.66 13.17
CA ALA A 379 -19.90 6.20 14.11
C ALA A 379 -20.39 6.13 15.56
N TRP A 380 -21.42 6.90 15.94
CA TRP A 380 -21.99 6.86 17.28
C TRP A 380 -22.62 5.53 17.63
N ASP A 381 -23.15 4.79 16.64
CA ASP A 381 -23.75 3.48 16.88
C ASP A 381 -22.69 2.50 17.39
N TYR A 382 -21.50 2.52 16.79
CA TYR A 382 -20.37 1.70 17.21
C TYR A 382 -19.79 2.16 18.55
N TYR A 383 -19.61 3.47 18.74
CA TYR A 383 -19.14 4.03 20.00
C TYR A 383 -20.06 3.70 21.19
N ASN A 384 -21.38 3.73 20.98
CA ASN A 384 -22.34 3.45 22.05
C ASN A 384 -22.47 1.96 22.36
N ASN A 385 -22.31 1.09 21.37
CA ASN A 385 -22.55 -0.35 21.51
C ASN A 385 -21.29 -1.18 21.82
N ILE A 386 -20.08 -0.66 21.59
CA ILE A 386 -18.82 -1.38 21.81
C ILE A 386 -18.07 -0.76 23.01
N PRO A 387 -18.17 -1.35 24.22
CA PRO A 387 -17.61 -0.73 25.43
C PRO A 387 -16.10 -0.49 25.40
N GLU A 388 -15.33 -1.39 24.77
CA GLU A 388 -13.87 -1.27 24.68
C GLU A 388 -13.44 -0.18 23.69
N LEU A 389 -14.17 -0.03 22.58
CA LEU A 389 -14.00 1.09 21.66
C LEU A 389 -14.31 2.41 22.37
N ARG A 390 -15.42 2.47 23.10
CA ARG A 390 -15.81 3.65 23.89
C ARG A 390 -14.72 4.04 24.87
N GLU A 391 -14.22 3.08 25.65
CA GLU A 391 -13.13 3.31 26.62
C GLU A 391 -11.88 3.87 25.94
N ALA A 392 -11.47 3.28 24.80
CA ALA A 392 -10.30 3.76 24.06
C ALA A 392 -10.49 5.18 23.53
N ILE A 393 -11.67 5.51 22.99
CA ILE A 393 -11.99 6.85 22.47
C ILE A 393 -12.07 7.87 23.60
N ASP A 394 -12.67 7.52 24.74
CA ASP A 394 -12.76 8.38 25.92
C ASP A 394 -11.36 8.68 26.47
N GLN A 395 -10.48 7.68 26.58
CA GLN A 395 -9.08 7.88 26.99
C GLN A 395 -8.33 8.84 26.04
N ILE A 396 -8.56 8.76 24.73
CA ILE A 396 -7.97 9.70 23.77
C ILE A 396 -8.56 11.11 23.93
N ARG A 397 -9.88 11.21 24.05
CA ARG A 397 -10.63 12.48 24.15
C ARG A 397 -10.31 13.25 25.43
N ASP A 398 -10.19 12.54 26.54
CA ASP A 398 -10.13 13.11 27.88
C ASP A 398 -8.68 13.33 28.34
N GLY A 399 -7.71 13.16 27.43
CA GLY A 399 -6.31 13.54 27.64
C GLY A 399 -5.46 12.50 28.36
N TYR A 400 -5.92 11.26 28.52
CA TYR A 400 -5.19 10.20 29.23
C TYR A 400 -3.78 9.97 28.66
N PHE A 401 -3.63 10.00 27.33
CA PHE A 401 -2.35 9.83 26.63
C PHE A 401 -1.58 11.16 26.40
N CYS A 402 -2.15 12.30 26.77
CA CYS A 402 -1.46 13.59 26.72
C CYS A 402 -1.86 14.51 27.89
N PRO A 403 -1.46 14.20 29.14
CA PRO A 403 -1.94 14.96 30.32
C PRO A 403 -1.54 16.43 30.32
N LYS A 404 -0.45 16.79 29.63
CA LYS A 404 0.03 18.19 29.50
C LYS A 404 -0.81 19.02 28.54
N ASP A 405 -1.55 18.37 27.64
CA ASP A 405 -2.49 19.01 26.72
C ASP A 405 -3.70 18.08 26.51
N PRO A 406 -4.66 18.09 27.46
CA PRO A 406 -5.83 17.20 27.38
C PRO A 406 -6.69 17.40 26.14
N ASN A 407 -6.52 18.52 25.42
CA ASN A 407 -7.28 18.84 24.22
C ASN A 407 -6.57 18.39 22.93
N ALA A 408 -5.33 17.88 23.00
CA ALA A 408 -4.47 17.58 21.86
C ALA A 408 -5.14 16.71 20.76
N PHE A 409 -6.05 15.83 21.14
CA PHE A 409 -6.68 14.86 20.23
C PHE A 409 -8.18 15.07 20.01
N LYS A 410 -8.78 16.12 20.57
CA LYS A 410 -10.23 16.38 20.44
C LYS A 410 -10.68 16.49 18.99
N GLN A 411 -9.91 17.16 18.14
CA GLN A 411 -10.22 17.28 16.72
C GLN A 411 -10.18 15.91 16.01
N LEU A 412 -9.21 15.06 16.34
CA LEU A 412 -9.13 13.72 15.77
C LEU A 412 -10.31 12.86 16.20
N VAL A 413 -10.68 12.89 17.48
CA VAL A 413 -11.88 12.19 18.00
C VAL A 413 -13.15 12.72 17.33
N ASN A 414 -13.26 14.03 17.12
CA ASN A 414 -14.39 14.63 16.41
C ASN A 414 -14.47 14.17 14.96
N ILE A 415 -13.33 14.03 14.27
CA ILE A 415 -13.27 13.42 12.93
C ILE A 415 -13.79 11.99 12.99
N LEU A 416 -13.34 11.18 13.95
CA LEU A 416 -13.75 9.79 14.06
C LEU A 416 -15.26 9.62 14.37
N LEU A 417 -15.84 10.50 15.18
CA LEU A 417 -17.25 10.40 15.59
C LEU A 417 -18.23 11.00 14.57
N HIS A 418 -17.80 11.97 13.76
CA HIS A 418 -18.71 12.74 12.91
C HIS A 418 -18.36 12.71 11.41
N TYR A 419 -17.10 12.45 11.06
CA TYR A 419 -16.59 12.58 9.69
C TYR A 419 -15.67 11.41 9.31
N ASP A 420 -15.88 10.24 9.89
CA ASP A 420 -15.05 9.06 9.63
C ASP A 420 -15.32 8.50 8.23
N ARG A 421 -14.56 9.04 7.25
CA ARG A 421 -14.62 8.65 5.84
C ARG A 421 -14.12 7.23 5.58
N PHE A 422 -13.48 6.60 6.56
CA PHE A 422 -12.72 5.37 6.37
C PHE A 422 -13.17 4.23 7.30
N PHE A 423 -14.35 4.39 7.91
CA PHE A 423 -15.07 3.35 8.63
C PHE A 423 -14.20 2.64 9.68
N VAL A 424 -13.40 3.44 10.42
CA VAL A 424 -12.49 2.95 11.45
C VAL A 424 -13.25 2.19 12.52
N PHE A 425 -14.43 2.66 12.92
CA PHE A 425 -15.21 2.00 13.97
C PHE A 425 -15.98 0.77 13.45
N ALA A 426 -16.41 0.80 12.20
CA ALA A 426 -17.15 -0.32 11.60
C ALA A 426 -16.32 -1.61 11.56
N ASP A 427 -15.02 -1.51 11.27
CA ASP A 427 -14.12 -2.66 11.24
C ASP A 427 -13.48 -3.00 12.60
N TYR A 428 -13.76 -2.23 13.66
CA TYR A 428 -13.06 -2.35 14.95
C TYR A 428 -13.17 -3.75 15.56
N GLU A 429 -14.39 -4.29 15.72
CA GLU A 429 -14.58 -5.59 16.40
C GLU A 429 -13.93 -6.73 15.62
N SER A 430 -14.19 -6.82 14.31
CA SER A 430 -13.59 -7.85 13.45
C SER A 430 -12.05 -7.81 13.47
N TYR A 431 -11.46 -6.61 13.60
CA TYR A 431 -10.02 -6.45 13.76
C TYR A 431 -9.50 -6.96 15.11
N MET A 432 -10.29 -6.86 16.18
CA MET A 432 -9.93 -7.36 17.52
C MET A 432 -10.06 -8.88 17.65
N GLU A 433 -11.04 -9.49 16.99
CA GLU A 433 -11.35 -10.93 17.07
C GLU A 433 -10.21 -11.82 16.58
N PHE A 434 -9.45 -11.33 15.61
CA PHE A 434 -8.38 -12.08 14.96
C PHE A 434 -7.28 -12.61 15.94
N LYS A 435 -7.17 -12.05 17.15
CA LYS A 435 -5.97 -12.24 17.99
C LYS A 435 -6.07 -13.21 19.16
N THR A 436 -7.15 -14.01 19.27
CA THR A 436 -7.26 -15.12 20.24
C THR A 436 -6.57 -16.42 19.79
N LEU A 437 -5.36 -16.30 19.23
CA LEU A 437 -4.52 -17.43 18.82
C LEU A 437 -3.90 -18.11 20.09
N LYS A 438 -4.38 -19.31 20.45
CA LYS A 438 -3.94 -20.13 21.61
C LYS A 438 -2.62 -20.90 21.37
N LYS A 439 -1.64 -20.74 22.27
CA LYS A 439 -0.18 -20.97 22.11
C LYS A 439 0.40 -22.36 21.74
N SER A 440 -0.15 -23.52 22.10
CA SER A 440 0.71 -24.74 22.16
C SER A 440 0.92 -25.52 20.84
N ASN A 441 0.02 -25.40 19.84
CA ASN A 441 0.17 -26.02 18.50
C ASN A 441 0.44 -25.00 17.38
N GLN A 442 0.84 -23.77 17.73
CA GLN A 442 0.87 -22.65 16.79
C GLN A 442 2.20 -22.42 16.09
N LYS A 443 3.33 -22.80 16.67
CA LYS A 443 4.63 -22.46 16.08
C LYS A 443 4.84 -23.15 14.74
N GLU A 444 4.64 -24.47 14.68
CA GLU A 444 4.77 -25.21 13.43
C GLU A 444 3.76 -24.73 12.38
N HIS A 445 2.50 -24.52 12.78
CA HIS A 445 1.46 -23.98 11.91
C HIS A 445 1.83 -22.59 11.36
N TRP A 446 2.34 -21.69 12.21
CA TRP A 446 2.81 -20.37 11.82
C TRP A 446 3.97 -20.45 10.81
N LEU A 447 4.95 -21.33 11.05
CA LEU A 447 6.07 -21.54 10.14
C LEU A 447 5.61 -22.11 8.80
N LYS A 448 4.65 -23.03 8.80
CA LYS A 448 4.01 -23.55 7.60
C LYS A 448 3.31 -22.44 6.81
N MET A 449 2.52 -21.59 7.47
CA MET A 449 1.90 -20.43 6.82
C MET A 449 2.95 -19.46 6.26
N ALA A 450 4.02 -19.20 7.00
CA ALA A 450 5.10 -18.30 6.58
C ALA A 450 5.83 -18.85 5.35
N LEU A 451 6.10 -20.16 5.32
CA LEU A 451 6.64 -20.85 4.16
C LEU A 451 5.70 -20.75 2.96
N MET A 452 4.39 -20.98 3.14
CA MET A 452 3.41 -20.83 2.05
C MET A 452 3.38 -19.39 1.50
N ASN A 453 3.49 -18.38 2.36
CA ASN A 453 3.62 -16.99 1.94
C ASN A 453 4.86 -16.77 1.06
N ILE A 454 6.04 -17.27 1.48
CA ILE A 454 7.29 -17.15 0.71
C ILE A 454 7.15 -17.88 -0.63
N ALA A 455 6.71 -19.14 -0.60
CA ALA A 455 6.64 -20.03 -1.76
C ALA A 455 5.65 -19.53 -2.82
N CYS A 456 4.57 -18.85 -2.41
CA CYS A 456 3.57 -18.29 -3.32
C CYS A 456 3.85 -16.83 -3.73
N SER A 457 4.99 -16.24 -3.35
CA SER A 457 5.26 -14.81 -3.63
C SER A 457 5.78 -14.53 -5.05
N GLY A 458 6.05 -15.57 -5.85
CA GLY A 458 6.64 -15.47 -7.18
C GLY A 458 5.92 -14.52 -8.14
N LYS A 459 4.58 -14.56 -8.18
CA LYS A 459 3.74 -13.67 -9.00
C LYS A 459 4.02 -12.19 -8.76
N PHE A 460 4.45 -11.81 -7.55
CA PHE A 460 4.68 -10.41 -7.17
C PHE A 460 6.11 -9.92 -7.48
N SER A 461 6.86 -10.65 -8.31
CA SER A 461 8.08 -10.13 -8.92
C SER A 461 7.76 -8.96 -9.86
N SER A 462 8.54 -7.87 -9.76
CA SER A 462 8.47 -6.78 -10.74
C SER A 462 8.84 -7.23 -12.14
N ASP A 463 9.60 -8.32 -12.32
CA ASP A 463 9.97 -8.81 -13.65
C ASP A 463 8.75 -9.29 -14.42
N ARG A 464 7.81 -9.96 -13.74
CA ARG A 464 6.52 -10.35 -14.30
C ARG A 464 5.72 -9.12 -14.71
N THR A 465 5.61 -8.13 -13.82
CA THR A 465 4.95 -6.86 -14.14
C THR A 465 5.57 -6.20 -15.39
N ILE A 466 6.90 -6.07 -15.44
CA ILE A 466 7.60 -5.46 -16.57
C ILE A 466 7.42 -6.26 -17.85
N ALA A 467 7.43 -7.59 -17.81
CA ALA A 467 7.15 -8.43 -18.96
C ALA A 467 5.73 -8.20 -19.52
N GLU A 468 4.73 -8.04 -18.64
CA GLU A 468 3.36 -7.70 -19.05
C GLU A 468 3.27 -6.30 -19.67
N TYR A 469 3.95 -5.29 -19.10
CA TYR A 469 4.01 -3.95 -19.71
C TYR A 469 4.68 -3.99 -21.09
N ALA A 470 5.80 -4.71 -21.20
CA ALA A 470 6.56 -4.87 -22.42
C ALA A 470 5.71 -5.50 -23.54
N ALA A 471 5.02 -6.60 -23.23
CA ALA A 471 4.21 -7.33 -24.20
C ALA A 471 2.91 -6.61 -24.57
N HIS A 472 2.18 -6.04 -23.60
CA HIS A 472 0.79 -5.59 -23.81
C HIS A 472 0.64 -4.07 -24.00
N ILE A 473 1.69 -3.29 -23.75
CA ILE A 473 1.63 -1.82 -23.84
C ILE A 473 2.77 -1.26 -24.71
N TRP A 474 4.01 -1.68 -24.46
CA TRP A 474 5.19 -1.09 -25.14
C TRP A 474 5.53 -1.74 -26.48
N GLY A 475 5.06 -2.96 -26.73
CA GLY A 475 5.36 -3.68 -27.97
C GLY A 475 6.82 -4.14 -28.07
N VAL A 476 7.46 -4.47 -26.94
CA VAL A 476 8.85 -4.94 -26.89
C VAL A 476 8.96 -6.30 -26.21
N SER A 477 9.90 -7.12 -26.65
CA SER A 477 10.13 -8.45 -26.08
C SER A 477 11.28 -8.42 -25.05
N PRO A 478 11.04 -8.79 -23.78
CA PRO A 478 12.13 -8.92 -22.82
C PRO A 478 13.04 -10.10 -23.22
N ASN A 479 14.33 -9.99 -22.90
CA ASN A 479 15.28 -11.08 -23.09
C ASN A 479 16.24 -11.19 -21.89
N TYR A 480 16.78 -12.40 -21.68
CA TYR A 480 17.74 -12.70 -20.63
C TYR A 480 19.18 -12.80 -21.16
N ALA A 481 19.44 -12.26 -22.36
CA ALA A 481 20.75 -12.34 -22.98
C ALA A 481 21.77 -11.57 -22.12
N ARG A 482 22.90 -12.22 -21.82
CA ARG A 482 24.00 -11.53 -21.15
C ARG A 482 24.66 -10.59 -22.15
N LEU A 483 24.79 -9.32 -21.77
CA LEU A 483 25.63 -8.41 -22.54
C LEU A 483 27.08 -8.92 -22.55
N PRO A 484 27.85 -8.61 -23.60
CA PRO A 484 29.28 -8.89 -23.63
C PRO A 484 29.97 -8.35 -22.36
N ALA A 485 31.01 -9.04 -21.90
CA ALA A 485 31.80 -8.57 -20.78
C ALA A 485 32.29 -7.12 -21.07
N PRO A 486 32.29 -6.22 -20.07
CA PRO A 486 32.79 -4.86 -20.27
C PRO A 486 34.24 -4.96 -20.76
N LYS A 487 34.52 -4.39 -21.94
CA LYS A 487 35.89 -4.33 -22.45
C LYS A 487 36.73 -3.46 -21.49
N PRO A 488 37.99 -3.82 -21.20
CA PRO A 488 38.89 -2.88 -20.55
C PRO A 488 38.96 -1.59 -21.40
N PRO A 489 39.12 -0.41 -20.78
CA PRO A 489 39.32 0.82 -21.55
C PRO A 489 40.48 0.60 -22.52
N PRO A 490 40.42 1.12 -23.76
CA PRO A 490 41.53 1.00 -24.69
C PRO A 490 42.80 1.50 -24.00
N GLU A 491 43.88 0.73 -24.08
CA GLU A 491 45.20 1.17 -23.65
C GLU A 491 45.44 2.52 -24.33
N THR A 492 45.57 3.58 -23.53
CA THR A 492 45.98 4.88 -24.04
C THR A 492 47.29 4.66 -24.77
N GLU A 493 47.31 4.85 -26.09
CA GLU A 493 48.57 4.93 -26.83
C GLU A 493 49.48 5.91 -26.06
N PRO A 494 50.75 5.56 -25.79
CA PRO A 494 51.65 6.52 -25.19
C PRO A 494 51.67 7.75 -26.12
N LEU A 495 51.33 8.91 -25.56
CA LEU A 495 51.45 10.21 -26.23
C LEU A 495 52.84 10.25 -26.89
N LYS A 496 52.87 10.20 -28.21
CA LYS A 496 54.09 10.34 -29.02
C LYS A 496 54.57 11.77 -29.06
#